data_AF-A0A4P7AJF1-F1
#
_entry.id   AF-A0A4P7AJF1-F1
#
_cell.length_a   1.000
_cell.length_b   1.000
_cell.length_c   1.000
_cell.angle_alpha   90.00
_cell.angle_beta   90.00
_cell.angle_gamma   90.00
#
_symmetry.space_group_name_H-M   'P 1'
#
loop_
_entity.id
_entity.type
_entity.pdbx_description
1 polymer ?
#
loop_
_entity_poly.entity_id
_entity_poly.type
_entity_poly.pdbx_seq_one_letter_code
_entity_poly.pdbx_strand_id
1 'polypeptide(L)'
;MANNDNDLKLTLVHYLVKVEKYKADASISDDFNVYLYNKKADLKVIVITIGEALENDQKLDNLISSLKITKREKIKTLKVAIYDGIQNDVACISNLDDAKLALKQYFPRITALKLQTQEQSRLENDEENLSEEEILETLRNPNDSSNVKLKKLVSRMNSNSVVSILISIIFCIMPVICLGLSWFIKDNAIGVNGGAATAMFFGGTNRALTVVGQQFWRIFTYVFNAQGLGLIPALFQIFFLGFMLLKVTKYTEGIIGSWRFALIIFITYPLVGFFLSVLLPYPTFSGTLILPAMVIASLGVTTWVKKSDTITLFSKNRIIFPLILMLIYALFISGDVYDILLIVMGSGTAAALTLMFTYNYKSVDGYIALPVLMLSAAIIIPVIYLFIPAYGISPDLDTLRALLAYANNKVFSPEYLNKIIHDYNGWNYFIKSAGEGYGVYPFI
;
A
#
# COMPACT_ATOMS: atom_id res chain seq x y z
N MET A 1 37.09 -22.38 16.92
CA MET A 1 37.29 -22.81 15.51
C MET A 1 36.05 -23.53 14.97
N ALA A 2 35.48 -24.53 15.66
CA ALA A 2 34.30 -25.31 15.21
C ALA A 2 33.02 -24.53 14.81
N ASN A 3 32.80 -23.31 15.32
CA ASN A 3 31.62 -22.50 14.93
C ASN A 3 31.75 -21.91 13.51
N ASN A 4 32.96 -21.68 13.01
CA ASN A 4 33.15 -21.08 11.68
C ASN A 4 32.90 -22.09 10.55
N ASP A 5 33.32 -23.34 10.75
CA ASP A 5 33.26 -24.39 9.71
C ASP A 5 31.82 -24.85 9.45
N ASN A 6 31.01 -24.92 10.53
CA ASN A 6 29.58 -25.23 10.42
C ASN A 6 28.80 -24.13 9.69
N ASP A 7 29.13 -22.86 9.95
CA ASP A 7 28.49 -21.73 9.28
C ASP A 7 28.88 -21.66 7.79
N LEU A 8 30.13 -22.00 7.47
CA LEU A 8 30.60 -22.12 6.08
C LEU A 8 29.90 -23.27 5.35
N LYS A 9 29.77 -24.44 5.98
CA LYS A 9 29.01 -25.59 5.44
C LYS A 9 27.57 -25.19 5.12
N LEU A 10 26.87 -24.60 6.08
CA LEU A 10 25.47 -24.16 5.91
C LEU A 10 25.32 -23.16 4.76
N THR A 11 26.22 -22.18 4.70
CA THR A 11 26.22 -21.16 3.64
C THR A 11 26.41 -21.80 2.26
N LEU A 12 27.32 -22.77 2.12
CA LEU A 12 27.55 -23.49 0.86
C LEU A 12 26.36 -24.36 0.47
N VAL A 13 25.77 -25.11 1.41
CA VAL A 13 24.59 -25.94 1.17
C VAL A 13 23.41 -25.09 0.70
N HIS A 14 23.15 -23.96 1.36
CA HIS A 14 22.06 -23.06 1.00
C HIS A 14 22.24 -22.48 -0.41
N TYR A 15 23.45 -22.04 -0.75
CA TYR A 15 23.78 -21.59 -2.11
C TYR A 15 23.49 -22.67 -3.15
N LEU A 16 23.97 -23.90 -2.94
CA LEU A 16 23.80 -24.99 -3.90
C LEU A 16 22.33 -25.41 -4.06
N VAL A 17 21.55 -25.37 -2.98
CA VAL A 17 20.11 -25.70 -3.04
C VAL A 17 19.29 -24.57 -3.67
N LYS A 18 19.48 -23.31 -3.25
CA LYS A 18 18.63 -22.20 -3.71
C LYS A 18 19.04 -21.67 -5.08
N VAL A 19 20.34 -21.49 -5.32
CA VAL A 19 20.87 -20.87 -6.55
C VAL A 19 21.05 -21.94 -7.63
N GLU A 20 21.76 -23.02 -7.31
CA GLU A 20 22.13 -24.06 -8.28
C GLU A 20 21.12 -25.23 -8.37
N LYS A 21 20.04 -25.18 -7.56
CA LYS A 21 18.89 -26.11 -7.58
C LYS A 21 19.23 -27.58 -7.27
N TYR A 22 20.25 -27.83 -6.46
CA TYR A 22 20.53 -29.16 -5.92
C TYR A 22 19.50 -29.54 -4.83
N LYS A 23 19.33 -30.84 -4.62
CA LYS A 23 18.52 -31.40 -3.53
C LYS A 23 19.44 -32.10 -2.53
N ALA A 24 19.23 -31.84 -1.25
CA ALA A 24 19.92 -32.57 -0.19
C ALA A 24 19.28 -33.94 0.04
N ASP A 25 20.10 -34.98 0.16
CA ASP A 25 19.65 -36.29 0.57
C ASP A 25 19.81 -36.44 2.09
N ALA A 26 18.75 -36.11 2.82
CA ALA A 26 18.73 -36.14 4.28
C ALA A 26 18.88 -37.56 4.85
N SER A 27 18.66 -38.62 4.07
CA SER A 27 18.72 -40.00 4.56
C SER A 27 20.16 -40.51 4.75
N ILE A 28 21.11 -39.94 4.00
CA ILE A 28 22.52 -40.33 4.02
C ILE A 28 23.42 -39.23 4.59
N SER A 29 22.94 -37.99 4.64
CA SER A 29 23.65 -36.85 5.23
C SER A 29 23.70 -36.94 6.75
N ASP A 30 24.79 -36.49 7.34
CA ASP A 30 25.02 -36.40 8.79
C ASP A 30 25.59 -35.02 9.17
N ASP A 31 25.89 -34.83 10.45
CA ASP A 31 26.37 -33.55 10.96
C ASP A 31 27.69 -33.11 10.31
N PHE A 32 28.48 -34.03 9.74
CA PHE A 32 29.78 -33.75 9.15
C PHE A 32 29.75 -33.80 7.62
N ASN A 33 28.89 -34.61 7.02
CA ASN A 33 28.82 -34.85 5.58
C ASN A 33 27.43 -34.54 5.03
N VAL A 34 27.36 -33.67 4.03
CA VAL A 34 26.11 -33.34 3.33
C VAL A 34 26.20 -33.78 1.87
N TYR A 35 25.25 -34.61 1.45
CA TYR A 35 25.16 -35.12 0.09
C TYR A 35 24.08 -34.39 -0.69
N LEU A 36 24.46 -33.78 -1.81
CA LEU A 36 23.60 -33.00 -2.68
C LEU A 36 23.56 -33.63 -4.07
N TYR A 37 22.39 -33.68 -4.71
CA TYR A 37 22.26 -34.20 -6.06
C TYR A 37 21.38 -33.32 -6.95
N ASN A 38 21.69 -33.30 -8.26
CA ASN A 38 20.88 -32.68 -9.29
C ASN A 38 20.98 -33.49 -10.59
N LYS A 39 19.89 -34.15 -10.97
CA LYS A 39 19.86 -35.01 -12.17
C LYS A 39 20.09 -34.26 -13.49
N LYS A 40 19.90 -32.93 -13.50
CA LYS A 40 20.00 -32.07 -14.69
C LYS A 40 21.33 -31.31 -14.79
N ALA A 41 22.15 -31.32 -13.75
CA ALA A 41 23.42 -30.60 -13.73
C ALA A 41 24.57 -31.45 -14.30
N ASP A 42 25.61 -30.80 -14.82
CA ASP A 42 26.83 -31.47 -15.29
C ASP A 42 27.57 -32.18 -14.15
N LEU A 43 27.65 -31.53 -12.99
CA LEU A 43 28.04 -32.15 -11.72
C LEU A 43 26.78 -32.69 -11.06
N LYS A 44 26.56 -33.99 -11.14
CA LYS A 44 25.29 -34.58 -10.70
C LYS A 44 25.23 -34.78 -9.18
N VAL A 45 26.38 -34.92 -8.54
CA VAL A 45 26.50 -35.13 -7.09
C VAL A 45 27.58 -34.21 -6.51
N ILE A 46 27.30 -33.59 -5.37
CA ILE A 46 28.25 -32.79 -4.59
C ILE A 46 28.24 -33.31 -3.17
N VAL A 47 29.43 -33.52 -2.59
CA VAL A 47 29.59 -33.88 -1.18
C VAL A 47 30.34 -32.75 -0.48
N ILE A 48 29.78 -32.27 0.64
CA ILE A 48 30.43 -31.29 1.51
C ILE A 48 30.75 -31.97 2.84
N THR A 49 32.02 -32.04 3.20
CA THR A 49 32.52 -32.66 4.43
C THR A 49 33.18 -31.61 5.31
N ILE A 50 32.92 -31.64 6.63
CA ILE A 50 33.72 -30.92 7.62
C ILE A 50 34.88 -31.82 8.05
N GLY A 51 36.11 -31.33 7.89
CA GLY A 51 37.33 -32.11 8.05
C GLY A 51 37.78 -32.78 6.74
N GLU A 52 38.68 -33.76 6.88
CA GLU A 52 39.23 -34.50 5.75
C GLU A 52 38.15 -35.30 5.00
N ALA A 53 38.15 -35.25 3.67
CA ALA A 53 37.18 -36.01 2.89
C ALA A 53 37.49 -37.52 2.97
N LEU A 54 36.43 -38.32 3.09
CA LEU A 54 36.54 -39.78 3.07
C LEU A 54 37.01 -40.26 1.69
N GLU A 55 38.14 -40.98 1.65
CA GLU A 55 38.66 -41.59 0.43
C GLU A 55 37.68 -42.65 -0.11
N ASN A 56 37.14 -43.50 0.78
CA ASN A 56 36.18 -44.56 0.47
C ASN A 56 34.82 -44.31 1.13
N ASP A 57 33.94 -43.60 0.42
CA ASP A 57 32.61 -43.24 0.93
C ASP A 57 31.52 -44.17 0.33
N GLN A 58 31.16 -45.21 1.09
CA GLN A 58 30.11 -46.16 0.70
C GLN A 58 28.74 -45.49 0.53
N LYS A 59 28.44 -44.40 1.26
CA LYS A 59 27.17 -43.68 1.14
C LYS A 59 27.11 -42.94 -0.20
N LEU A 60 28.22 -42.33 -0.60
CA LEU A 60 28.36 -41.68 -1.91
C LEU A 60 28.21 -42.68 -3.05
N ASP A 61 28.86 -43.84 -2.96
CA ASP A 61 28.77 -44.89 -3.99
C ASP A 61 27.35 -45.42 -4.17
N ASN A 62 26.62 -45.58 -3.05
CA ASN A 62 25.21 -45.95 -3.06
C ASN A 62 24.34 -44.88 -3.74
N LEU A 63 24.55 -43.60 -3.44
CA LEU A 63 23.84 -42.49 -4.09
C LEU A 63 24.15 -42.42 -5.60
N ILE A 64 25.42 -42.58 -5.99
CA ILE A 64 25.82 -42.63 -7.40
C ILE A 64 25.12 -43.79 -8.11
N SER A 65 25.06 -44.98 -7.48
CA SER A 65 24.41 -46.14 -8.07
C SER A 65 22.90 -45.97 -8.28
N SER A 66 22.21 -45.29 -7.36
CA SER A 66 20.76 -45.04 -7.44
C SER A 66 20.39 -43.98 -8.48
N LEU A 67 21.34 -43.07 -8.80
CA LEU A 67 21.15 -42.01 -9.79
C LEU A 67 21.52 -42.44 -11.22
N LYS A 68 22.24 -43.56 -11.41
CA LYS A 68 22.59 -44.09 -12.73
C LYS A 68 21.34 -44.61 -13.43
N ILE A 69 21.04 -44.06 -14.60
CA ILE A 69 19.93 -44.55 -15.43
C ILE A 69 20.39 -45.77 -16.25
N THR A 70 21.69 -45.85 -16.56
CA THR A 70 22.30 -46.96 -17.31
C THR A 70 23.61 -47.41 -16.65
N LYS A 71 23.90 -48.73 -16.64
CA LYS A 71 25.13 -49.29 -16.00
C LYS A 71 26.45 -48.63 -16.45
N ARG A 72 26.51 -48.06 -17.66
CA ARG A 72 27.71 -47.43 -18.25
C ARG A 72 27.80 -45.91 -18.03
N GLU A 73 26.81 -45.29 -17.40
CA GLU A 73 26.80 -43.84 -17.18
C GLU A 73 27.83 -43.44 -16.11
N LYS A 74 28.76 -42.53 -16.46
CA LYS A 74 29.69 -41.91 -15.51
C LYS A 74 29.08 -40.64 -14.94
N ILE A 75 28.71 -40.68 -13.66
CA ILE A 75 28.21 -39.52 -12.91
C ILE A 75 29.43 -38.70 -12.47
N LYS A 76 29.47 -37.41 -12.83
CA LYS A 76 30.51 -36.50 -12.33
C LYS A 76 30.15 -36.06 -10.92
N THR A 77 31.12 -36.17 -10.01
CA THR A 77 30.98 -35.85 -8.59
C THR A 77 32.00 -34.81 -8.19
N LEU A 78 31.61 -33.85 -7.36
CA LEU A 78 32.51 -32.88 -6.73
C LEU A 78 32.58 -33.15 -5.23
N LYS A 79 33.77 -33.40 -4.70
CA LYS A 79 34.03 -33.49 -3.26
C LYS A 79 34.57 -32.15 -2.76
N VAL A 80 33.98 -31.63 -1.68
CA VAL A 80 34.35 -30.38 -1.04
C VAL A 80 34.66 -30.67 0.43
N ALA A 81 35.86 -30.35 0.88
CA ALA A 81 36.29 -30.54 2.27
C ALA A 81 36.51 -29.17 2.93
N ILE A 82 35.87 -28.94 4.07
CA ILE A 82 36.14 -27.78 4.92
C ILE A 82 37.27 -28.18 5.87
N TYR A 83 38.50 -27.98 5.40
CA TYR A 83 39.72 -28.43 6.03
C TYR A 83 40.91 -27.57 5.57
N ASP A 84 41.81 -27.28 6.49
CA ASP A 84 43.04 -26.53 6.24
C ASP A 84 44.16 -27.50 5.85
N GLY A 85 44.18 -27.89 4.57
CA GLY A 85 45.16 -28.81 4.00
C GLY A 85 44.91 -29.09 2.51
N ILE A 86 45.65 -30.04 1.94
CA ILE A 86 45.57 -30.39 0.51
C ILE A 86 45.23 -31.88 0.39
N GLN A 87 44.19 -32.20 -0.39
CA GLN A 87 43.82 -33.57 -0.74
C GLN A 87 43.64 -33.70 -2.25
N ASN A 88 44.06 -34.84 -2.80
CA ASN A 88 43.93 -35.11 -4.24
C ASN A 88 42.45 -35.30 -4.62
N ASP A 89 42.03 -34.70 -5.74
CA ASP A 89 40.65 -34.76 -6.27
C ASP A 89 39.54 -34.23 -5.34
N VAL A 90 39.90 -33.38 -4.37
CA VAL A 90 38.96 -32.73 -3.43
C VAL A 90 39.21 -31.22 -3.42
N ALA A 91 38.14 -30.43 -3.47
CA ALA A 91 38.23 -28.98 -3.27
C ALA A 91 38.31 -28.69 -1.76
N CYS A 92 39.51 -28.47 -1.24
CA CYS A 92 39.75 -28.08 0.15
C CYS A 92 39.50 -26.58 0.35
N ILE A 93 38.78 -26.23 1.42
CA ILE A 93 38.33 -24.87 1.71
C ILE A 93 38.54 -24.58 3.19
N SER A 94 39.27 -23.52 3.54
CA SER A 94 39.45 -23.10 4.93
C SER A 94 38.52 -21.94 5.35
N ASN A 95 38.13 -21.11 4.40
CA ASN A 95 37.35 -19.89 4.64
C ASN A 95 36.48 -19.52 3.42
N LEU A 96 35.66 -18.47 3.54
CA LEU A 96 34.72 -18.05 2.49
C LEU A 96 35.41 -17.57 1.21
N ASP A 97 36.56 -16.92 1.30
CA ASP A 97 37.26 -16.40 0.13
C ASP A 97 37.94 -17.54 -0.64
N ASP A 98 38.49 -18.52 0.08
CA ASP A 98 38.95 -19.79 -0.49
C ASP A 98 37.79 -20.53 -1.18
N ALA A 99 36.59 -20.52 -0.57
CA ALA A 99 35.41 -21.16 -1.13
C ALA A 99 35.05 -20.55 -2.49
N LYS A 100 35.07 -19.21 -2.56
CA LYS A 100 34.81 -18.47 -3.79
C LYS A 100 35.85 -18.78 -4.85
N LEU A 101 37.12 -18.87 -4.49
CA LEU A 101 38.20 -19.13 -5.44
C LEU A 101 38.17 -20.58 -5.95
N ALA A 102 38.12 -21.57 -5.06
CA ALA A 102 38.18 -22.99 -5.40
C ALA A 102 36.97 -23.47 -6.22
N LEU A 103 35.79 -22.92 -5.91
CA LEU A 103 34.53 -23.36 -6.53
C LEU A 103 34.10 -22.51 -7.74
N LYS A 104 34.77 -21.38 -8.03
CA LYS A 104 34.43 -20.48 -9.16
C LYS A 104 34.39 -21.19 -10.52
N GLN A 105 35.31 -22.14 -10.71
CA GLN A 105 35.41 -22.91 -11.95
C GLN A 105 34.20 -23.84 -12.18
N TYR A 106 33.53 -24.26 -11.10
CA TYR A 106 32.35 -25.12 -11.14
C TYR A 106 31.05 -24.31 -11.09
N PHE A 107 31.05 -23.21 -10.33
CA PHE A 107 29.89 -22.35 -10.10
C PHE A 107 30.26 -20.88 -10.32
N PRO A 108 30.11 -20.33 -11.55
CA PRO A 108 30.51 -18.96 -11.85
C PRO A 108 29.84 -17.88 -10.99
N ARG A 109 28.66 -18.16 -10.42
CA ARG A 109 27.88 -17.25 -9.58
C ARG A 109 28.28 -17.26 -8.09
N ILE A 110 29.21 -18.14 -7.69
CA ILE A 110 29.61 -18.29 -6.28
C ILE A 110 30.33 -17.06 -5.72
N THR A 111 30.84 -16.16 -6.57
CA THR A 111 31.46 -14.91 -6.14
C THR A 111 30.51 -14.00 -5.34
N ALA A 112 29.19 -14.21 -5.45
CA ALA A 112 28.17 -13.50 -4.69
C ALA A 112 27.93 -14.08 -3.28
N LEU A 113 28.61 -15.16 -2.89
CA LEU A 113 28.43 -15.82 -1.59
C LEU A 113 28.82 -14.86 -0.45
N LYS A 114 27.95 -14.75 0.55
CA LYS A 114 28.18 -14.00 1.81
C LYS A 114 27.87 -14.93 2.97
N LEU A 115 28.67 -14.87 4.04
CA LEU A 115 28.38 -15.57 5.28
C LEU A 115 27.00 -15.13 5.78
N GLN A 116 26.06 -16.07 5.79
CA GLN A 116 24.78 -15.88 6.47
C GLN A 116 25.03 -16.25 7.93
N THR A 117 24.91 -15.29 8.84
CA THR A 117 24.89 -15.58 10.28
C THR A 117 23.71 -16.52 10.57
N GLN A 118 23.86 -17.49 11.49
CA GLN A 118 22.81 -18.49 11.81
C GLN A 118 21.40 -17.91 12.04
N GLU A 119 21.31 -16.64 12.47
CA GLU A 119 20.05 -15.90 12.55
C GLU A 119 19.37 -15.79 11.17
N GLN A 120 20.07 -15.42 10.10
CA GLN A 120 19.48 -15.23 8.76
C GLN A 120 19.00 -16.53 8.10
N SER A 121 19.65 -17.66 8.37
CA SER A 121 19.28 -18.96 7.81
C SER A 121 18.12 -19.65 8.56
N ARG A 122 17.98 -19.42 9.87
CA ARG A 122 16.77 -19.82 10.62
C ARG A 122 15.56 -18.98 10.19
N LEU A 123 15.75 -17.68 10.04
CA LEU A 123 14.70 -16.71 9.66
C LEU A 123 14.03 -16.96 8.29
N GLU A 124 14.66 -17.66 7.34
CA GLU A 124 14.06 -17.96 6.03
C GLU A 124 13.34 -19.31 5.96
N ASN A 125 13.65 -20.26 6.86
CA ASN A 125 12.98 -21.57 6.91
C ASN A 125 11.88 -21.62 7.99
N ASP A 126 11.97 -20.77 9.03
CA ASP A 126 10.97 -20.71 10.10
C ASP A 126 9.70 -19.94 9.70
N GLU A 127 9.71 -19.14 8.61
CA GLU A 127 8.51 -18.45 8.12
C GLU A 127 7.39 -19.40 7.67
N GLU A 128 7.70 -20.67 7.35
CA GLU A 128 6.70 -21.70 7.00
C GLU A 128 6.27 -22.61 8.18
N ASN A 129 6.92 -22.52 9.35
CA ASN A 129 6.69 -23.43 10.50
C ASN A 129 6.55 -22.73 11.87
N LEU A 130 6.10 -21.46 11.93
CA LEU A 130 5.77 -20.84 13.21
C LEU A 130 4.55 -21.53 13.84
N SER A 131 4.64 -21.90 15.12
CA SER A 131 3.49 -22.44 15.86
C SER A 131 2.41 -21.36 16.04
N GLU A 132 1.15 -21.77 16.21
CA GLU A 132 0.04 -20.83 16.39
C GLU A 132 0.24 -19.93 17.62
N GLU A 133 0.85 -20.45 18.70
CA GLU A 133 1.23 -19.66 19.88
C GLU A 133 2.31 -18.60 19.59
N GLU A 134 3.36 -18.92 18.83
CA GLU A 134 4.42 -17.95 18.47
C GLU A 134 3.89 -16.88 17.52
N ILE A 135 2.96 -17.24 16.62
CA ILE A 135 2.24 -16.28 15.77
C ILE A 135 1.42 -15.34 16.66
N LEU A 136 0.66 -15.87 17.63
CA LEU A 136 -0.15 -15.08 18.56
C LEU A 136 0.69 -14.15 19.43
N GLU A 137 1.84 -14.60 19.92
CA GLU A 137 2.74 -13.81 20.75
C GLU A 137 3.43 -12.70 19.92
N THR A 138 3.85 -13.02 18.71
CA THR A 138 4.39 -12.06 17.73
C THR A 138 3.36 -11.00 17.33
N LEU A 139 2.08 -11.38 17.23
CA LEU A 139 0.98 -10.44 16.97
C LEU A 139 0.67 -9.54 18.17
N ARG A 140 0.89 -10.02 19.41
CA ARG A 140 0.68 -9.25 20.65
C ARG A 140 1.80 -8.25 20.91
N ASN A 141 3.07 -8.64 20.76
CA ASN A 141 4.25 -7.80 20.99
C ASN A 141 5.20 -7.77 19.78
N PRO A 142 4.86 -7.03 18.72
CA PRO A 142 5.62 -7.02 17.47
C PRO A 142 6.99 -6.30 17.58
N ASN A 143 7.26 -5.58 18.68
CA ASN A 143 8.59 -4.99 18.97
C ASN A 143 9.59 -6.03 19.49
N ASP A 144 9.10 -7.04 20.21
CA ASP A 144 9.89 -8.10 20.83
C ASP A 144 9.96 -9.36 19.96
N SER A 145 9.31 -9.34 18.79
CA SER A 145 9.32 -10.46 17.86
C SER A 145 10.72 -10.78 17.34
N SER A 146 11.04 -12.07 17.23
CA SER A 146 12.22 -12.58 16.53
C SER A 146 12.21 -12.27 15.02
N ASN A 147 11.04 -11.93 14.45
CA ASN A 147 10.90 -11.60 13.04
C ASN A 147 11.49 -10.21 12.72
N VAL A 148 12.70 -10.19 12.16
CA VAL A 148 13.43 -8.96 11.78
C VAL A 148 12.67 -8.12 10.76
N LYS A 149 11.91 -8.74 9.82
CA LYS A 149 11.09 -7.99 8.85
C LYS A 149 9.97 -7.27 9.56
N LEU A 150 9.28 -7.93 10.50
CA LEU A 150 8.24 -7.32 11.32
C LEU A 150 8.81 -6.20 12.20
N LYS A 151 9.93 -6.43 12.88
CA LYS A 151 10.59 -5.41 13.72
C LYS A 151 11.03 -4.18 12.91
N LYS A 152 11.60 -4.39 11.72
CA LYS A 152 11.97 -3.30 10.80
C LYS A 152 10.75 -2.55 10.28
N LEU A 153 9.65 -3.26 10.03
CA LEU A 153 8.40 -2.67 9.56
C LEU A 153 7.70 -1.88 10.69
N VAL A 154 7.74 -2.36 11.92
CA VAL A 154 7.26 -1.65 13.12
C VAL A 154 8.12 -0.42 13.43
N SER A 155 9.44 -0.54 13.31
CA SER A 155 10.35 0.61 13.42
C SER A 155 10.02 1.70 12.40
N ARG A 156 9.72 1.32 11.14
CA ARG A 156 9.27 2.25 10.09
C ARG A 156 7.94 2.91 10.41
N MET A 157 7.00 2.21 11.06
CA MET A 157 5.73 2.82 11.48
C MET A 157 5.92 3.92 12.54
N ASN A 158 6.98 3.84 13.34
CA ASN A 158 7.27 4.83 14.38
C ASN A 158 8.01 6.06 13.81
N SER A 159 8.63 5.93 12.64
CA SER A 159 9.25 7.05 11.92
C SER A 159 8.25 7.82 11.05
N ASN A 160 8.40 9.14 10.98
CA ASN A 160 7.62 9.98 10.07
C ASN A 160 8.39 10.15 8.75
N SER A 161 7.86 9.62 7.64
CA SER A 161 8.35 9.98 6.31
C SER A 161 7.80 11.33 5.87
N VAL A 162 8.43 11.95 4.87
CA VAL A 162 7.92 13.19 4.25
C VAL A 162 6.51 13.00 3.69
N VAL A 163 6.24 11.84 3.08
CA VAL A 163 4.91 11.50 2.52
C VAL A 163 3.85 11.43 3.62
N SER A 164 4.16 10.73 4.71
CA SER A 164 3.28 10.64 5.88
C SER A 164 3.00 12.01 6.51
N ILE A 165 4.01 12.89 6.60
CA ILE A 165 3.84 14.27 7.10
C ILE A 165 2.90 15.06 6.18
N LEU A 166 3.12 15.00 4.86
CA LEU A 166 2.33 15.74 3.88
C LEU A 166 0.85 15.28 3.89
N ILE A 167 0.62 13.96 3.94
CA ILE A 167 -0.73 13.39 4.08
C ILE A 167 -1.37 13.85 5.41
N SER A 168 -0.61 13.88 6.51
CA SER A 168 -1.11 14.38 7.79
C SER A 168 -1.52 15.85 7.73
N ILE A 169 -0.75 16.68 7.01
CA ILE A 169 -1.07 18.10 6.82
C ILE A 169 -2.40 18.23 6.07
N ILE A 170 -2.52 17.58 4.92
CA ILE A 170 -3.69 17.69 4.03
C ILE A 170 -4.96 17.13 4.67
N PHE A 171 -4.89 15.97 5.32
CA PHE A 171 -6.09 15.23 5.75
C PHE A 171 -6.38 15.30 7.25
N CYS A 172 -5.49 15.87 8.06
CA CYS A 172 -5.74 16.08 9.48
C CYS A 172 -5.62 17.56 9.87
N ILE A 173 -4.51 18.22 9.53
CA ILE A 173 -4.26 19.60 9.96
C ILE A 173 -5.14 20.60 9.22
N MET A 174 -5.23 20.52 7.89
CA MET A 174 -6.06 21.41 7.08
C MET A 174 -7.55 21.38 7.49
N PRO A 175 -8.18 20.20 7.68
CA PRO A 175 -9.50 20.07 8.30
C PRO A 175 -9.66 20.80 9.63
N VAL A 176 -8.69 20.72 10.52
CA VAL A 176 -8.71 21.44 11.81
C VAL A 176 -8.63 22.94 11.60
N ILE A 177 -7.77 23.41 10.70
CA ILE A 177 -7.64 24.85 10.38
C ILE A 177 -8.95 25.37 9.79
N CYS A 178 -9.53 24.70 8.79
CA CYS A 178 -10.80 25.10 8.19
C CYS A 178 -11.96 25.01 9.19
N LEU A 179 -11.93 24.05 10.12
CA LEU A 179 -12.89 23.97 11.23
C LEU A 179 -12.77 25.18 12.17
N GLY A 180 -11.57 25.69 12.41
CA GLY A 180 -11.37 26.93 13.18
C GLY A 180 -11.82 28.17 12.41
N LEU A 181 -11.45 28.26 11.12
CA LEU A 181 -11.83 29.38 10.26
C LEU A 181 -13.35 29.45 10.01
N SER A 182 -14.06 28.32 10.06
CA SER A 182 -15.51 28.29 9.87
C SER A 182 -16.27 29.15 10.89
N TRP A 183 -15.68 29.41 12.06
CA TRP A 183 -16.29 30.26 13.09
C TRP A 183 -16.40 31.72 12.66
N PHE A 184 -15.48 32.19 11.82
CA PHE A 184 -15.47 33.58 11.35
C PHE A 184 -16.45 33.83 10.21
N ILE A 185 -16.80 32.80 9.45
CA ILE A 185 -17.76 32.91 8.34
C ILE A 185 -19.17 32.43 8.72
N LYS A 186 -19.35 32.02 9.98
CA LYS A 186 -20.60 31.44 10.45
C LYS A 186 -21.70 32.50 10.44
N ASP A 187 -22.73 32.27 9.65
CA ASP A 187 -23.89 33.15 9.55
C ASP A 187 -25.18 32.31 9.45
N ASN A 188 -25.99 32.37 10.51
CA ASN A 188 -27.27 31.67 10.58
C ASN A 188 -28.33 32.28 9.64
N ALA A 189 -28.25 33.57 9.32
CA ALA A 189 -29.20 34.24 8.43
C ALA A 189 -28.95 33.84 6.97
N ILE A 190 -27.68 33.66 6.58
CA ILE A 190 -27.29 33.15 5.26
C ILE A 190 -27.45 31.62 5.18
N GLY A 191 -27.40 30.91 6.31
CA GLY A 191 -27.46 29.44 6.35
C GLY A 191 -26.09 28.78 6.17
N VAL A 192 -25.01 29.50 6.47
CA VAL A 192 -23.64 28.96 6.54
C VAL A 192 -23.31 28.75 8.01
N ASN A 193 -23.79 27.65 8.58
CA ASN A 193 -23.71 27.39 10.02
C ASN A 193 -23.16 26.00 10.38
N GLY A 194 -22.16 25.54 9.63
CA GLY A 194 -21.52 24.24 9.83
C GLY A 194 -22.29 23.10 9.15
N GLY A 195 -22.85 23.36 7.98
CA GLY A 195 -23.46 22.36 7.10
C GLY A 195 -22.79 22.33 5.71
N ALA A 196 -23.46 21.71 4.73
CA ALA A 196 -22.94 21.58 3.36
C ALA A 196 -22.51 22.91 2.71
N ALA A 197 -23.25 24.00 2.89
CA ALA A 197 -22.85 25.33 2.42
C ALA A 197 -21.51 25.81 3.02
N THR A 198 -21.24 25.50 4.31
CA THR A 198 -19.96 25.78 4.96
C THR A 198 -18.85 24.92 4.36
N ALA A 199 -19.12 23.64 4.11
CA ALA A 199 -18.16 22.76 3.45
C ALA A 199 -17.83 23.24 2.02
N MET A 200 -18.83 23.69 1.26
CA MET A 200 -18.63 24.29 -0.05
C MET A 200 -17.81 25.58 0.02
N PHE A 201 -18.01 26.44 1.02
CA PHE A 201 -17.19 27.65 1.17
C PHE A 201 -15.68 27.32 1.21
N PHE A 202 -15.30 26.27 1.93
CA PHE A 202 -13.91 25.83 2.08
C PHE A 202 -13.41 24.88 0.99
N GLY A 203 -14.18 24.68 -0.09
CA GLY A 203 -13.72 23.91 -1.24
C GLY A 203 -14.32 22.51 -1.38
N GLY A 204 -15.41 22.20 -0.67
CA GLY A 204 -16.27 21.06 -0.97
C GLY A 204 -16.69 21.04 -2.45
N THR A 205 -16.89 19.85 -3.00
CA THR A 205 -17.08 19.67 -4.46
C THR A 205 -18.48 19.18 -4.77
N ASN A 206 -19.09 19.79 -5.78
CA ASN A 206 -20.32 19.37 -6.43
C ASN A 206 -20.24 19.74 -7.92
N ARG A 207 -21.22 19.34 -8.74
CA ARG A 207 -21.18 19.66 -10.17
C ARG A 207 -21.35 21.15 -10.47
N ALA A 208 -22.24 21.81 -9.71
CA ALA A 208 -22.63 23.21 -9.96
C ALA A 208 -21.46 24.19 -9.79
N LEU A 209 -20.60 24.00 -8.79
CA LEU A 209 -19.44 24.86 -8.56
C LEU A 209 -18.20 24.35 -9.28
N THR A 210 -17.91 23.05 -9.21
CA THR A 210 -16.63 22.50 -9.68
C THR A 210 -16.56 22.43 -11.20
N VAL A 211 -17.61 21.90 -11.85
CA VAL A 211 -17.62 21.66 -13.30
C VAL A 211 -18.27 22.84 -14.03
N VAL A 212 -19.51 23.17 -13.68
CA VAL A 212 -20.27 24.23 -14.36
C VAL A 212 -19.76 25.62 -13.96
N GLY A 213 -19.53 25.84 -12.67
CA GLY A 213 -18.93 27.06 -12.13
C GLY A 213 -17.42 27.21 -12.43
N GLN A 214 -16.80 26.24 -13.12
CA GLN A 214 -15.40 26.23 -13.54
C GLN A 214 -14.39 26.32 -12.37
N GLN A 215 -14.80 25.97 -11.15
CA GLN A 215 -13.93 26.00 -9.96
C GLN A 215 -13.22 24.65 -9.77
N PHE A 216 -12.43 24.24 -10.78
CA PHE A 216 -11.76 22.93 -10.80
C PHE A 216 -10.80 22.70 -9.63
N TRP A 217 -10.30 23.75 -8.97
CA TRP A 217 -9.48 23.61 -7.77
C TRP A 217 -10.18 22.82 -6.65
N ARG A 218 -11.52 22.75 -6.64
CA ARG A 218 -12.32 21.98 -5.69
C ARG A 218 -12.05 20.48 -5.72
N ILE A 219 -11.56 19.94 -6.83
CA ILE A 219 -11.11 18.53 -6.91
C ILE A 219 -9.91 18.26 -6.01
N PHE A 220 -9.18 19.31 -5.60
CA PHE A 220 -8.00 19.22 -4.72
C PHE A 220 -8.24 19.68 -3.28
N THR A 221 -9.41 20.23 -2.98
CA THR A 221 -9.67 20.86 -1.67
C THR A 221 -10.89 20.28 -0.95
N TYR A 222 -11.67 19.41 -1.57
CA TYR A 222 -12.92 18.92 -0.98
C TYR A 222 -12.75 18.21 0.38
N VAL A 223 -11.54 17.75 0.70
CA VAL A 223 -11.23 17.09 1.97
C VAL A 223 -10.85 18.07 3.09
N PHE A 224 -10.64 19.35 2.77
CA PHE A 224 -10.16 20.35 3.73
C PHE A 224 -11.21 20.75 4.74
N ASN A 225 -12.49 20.41 4.54
CA ASN A 225 -13.53 20.72 5.51
C ASN A 225 -14.40 19.49 5.76
N ALA A 226 -14.60 19.16 7.04
CA ALA A 226 -15.36 18.01 7.51
C ALA A 226 -16.76 18.38 8.06
N GLN A 227 -17.15 19.65 7.97
CA GLN A 227 -18.39 20.18 8.56
C GLN A 227 -19.63 20.01 7.67
N GLY A 228 -19.59 19.19 6.62
CA GLY A 228 -20.77 18.96 5.77
C GLY A 228 -22.01 18.53 6.55
N LEU A 229 -21.82 17.87 7.71
CA LEU A 229 -22.86 17.26 8.53
C LEU A 229 -22.90 17.81 9.98
N GLY A 230 -22.27 18.94 10.25
CA GLY A 230 -22.22 19.53 11.61
C GLY A 230 -20.91 19.31 12.35
N LEU A 231 -20.80 19.97 13.51
CA LEU A 231 -19.58 19.99 14.32
C LEU A 231 -19.24 18.62 14.92
N ILE A 232 -20.24 17.88 15.43
CA ILE A 232 -20.00 16.59 16.09
C ILE A 232 -19.48 15.53 15.09
N PRO A 233 -20.13 15.30 13.93
CA PRO A 233 -19.58 14.41 12.91
C PRO A 233 -18.21 14.86 12.40
N ALA A 234 -17.97 16.17 12.26
CA ALA A 234 -16.68 16.71 11.85
C ALA A 234 -15.56 16.38 12.84
N LEU A 235 -15.79 16.58 14.14
CA LEU A 235 -14.83 16.22 15.18
C LEU A 235 -14.56 14.72 15.20
N PHE A 236 -15.60 13.89 15.05
CA PHE A 236 -15.42 12.45 14.95
C PHE A 236 -14.56 12.07 13.75
N GLN A 237 -14.83 12.64 12.57
CA GLN A 237 -14.09 12.36 11.34
C GLN A 237 -12.62 12.81 11.45
N ILE A 238 -12.36 13.97 12.05
CA ILE A 238 -11.00 14.50 12.20
C ILE A 238 -10.21 13.71 13.25
N PHE A 239 -10.78 13.49 14.44
CA PHE A 239 -10.04 12.88 15.55
C PHE A 239 -9.99 11.36 15.46
N PHE A 240 -11.13 10.70 15.25
CA PHE A 240 -11.18 9.23 15.28
C PHE A 240 -10.72 8.62 13.97
N LEU A 241 -11.20 9.13 12.83
CA LEU A 241 -10.75 8.62 11.53
C LEU A 241 -9.37 9.16 11.18
N GLY A 242 -9.11 10.47 11.30
CA GLY A 242 -7.82 11.07 10.95
C GLY A 242 -6.63 10.57 11.78
N PHE A 243 -6.69 10.62 13.12
CA PHE A 243 -5.54 10.25 13.98
C PHE A 243 -5.22 8.76 13.94
N MET A 244 -6.25 7.90 13.93
CA MET A 244 -6.02 6.45 13.80
C MET A 244 -5.48 6.09 12.43
N LEU A 245 -5.88 6.82 11.39
CA LEU A 245 -5.36 6.56 10.06
C LEU A 245 -3.87 6.82 9.95
N LEU A 246 -3.31 7.80 10.65
CA LEU A 246 -1.88 8.10 10.53
C LEU A 246 -1.00 6.87 10.82
N LYS A 247 -1.42 6.02 11.77
CA LYS A 247 -0.71 4.77 12.05
C LYS A 247 -0.84 3.76 10.92
N VAL A 248 -2.02 3.64 10.31
CA VAL A 248 -2.30 2.71 9.22
C VAL A 248 -1.68 3.18 7.90
N THR A 249 -1.69 4.49 7.64
CA THR A 249 -1.03 5.16 6.52
C THR A 249 0.47 4.87 6.53
N LYS A 250 1.15 5.13 7.66
CA LYS A 250 2.59 4.82 7.80
C LYS A 250 2.90 3.34 7.60
N TYR A 251 2.03 2.48 8.11
CA TYR A 251 2.16 1.03 7.94
C TYR A 251 2.04 0.61 6.47
N THR A 252 1.00 1.11 5.80
CA THR A 252 0.71 0.83 4.38
C THR A 252 1.83 1.38 3.49
N GLU A 253 2.32 2.57 3.79
CA GLU A 253 3.49 3.18 3.16
C GLU A 253 4.74 2.29 3.32
N GLY A 254 4.95 1.71 4.51
CA GLY A 254 6.06 0.82 4.80
C GLY A 254 6.04 -0.48 3.99
N ILE A 255 4.85 -1.00 3.65
CA ILE A 255 4.65 -2.21 2.84
C ILE A 255 4.82 -1.92 1.35
N ILE A 256 4.15 -0.88 0.83
CA ILE A 256 4.11 -0.56 -0.60
C ILE A 256 5.38 0.18 -1.06
N GLY A 257 5.98 0.97 -0.15
CA GLY A 257 7.06 1.91 -0.41
C GLY A 257 6.55 3.34 -0.59
N SER A 258 7.23 4.30 0.02
CA SER A 258 6.83 5.71 0.12
C SER A 258 6.44 6.37 -1.20
N TRP A 259 7.27 6.21 -2.23
CA TRP A 259 7.03 6.83 -3.53
C TRP A 259 5.79 6.27 -4.24
N ARG A 260 5.64 4.95 -4.25
CA ARG A 260 4.49 4.27 -4.86
C ARG A 260 3.21 4.63 -4.12
N PHE A 261 3.25 4.61 -2.79
CA PHE A 261 2.12 5.00 -1.96
C PHE A 261 1.71 6.46 -2.20
N ALA A 262 2.68 7.39 -2.27
CA ALA A 262 2.41 8.78 -2.60
C ALA A 262 1.72 8.94 -3.96
N LEU A 263 2.19 8.23 -5.00
CA LEU A 263 1.56 8.27 -6.33
C LEU A 263 0.14 7.69 -6.32
N ILE A 264 -0.10 6.59 -5.61
CA ILE A 264 -1.44 5.99 -5.48
C ILE A 264 -2.42 7.00 -4.88
N ILE A 265 -2.05 7.65 -3.77
CA ILE A 265 -2.88 8.67 -3.13
C ILE A 265 -3.06 9.89 -4.04
N PHE A 266 -1.97 10.41 -4.61
CA PHE A 266 -1.98 11.61 -5.44
C PHE A 266 -2.79 11.45 -6.73
N ILE A 267 -2.84 10.26 -7.32
CA ILE A 267 -3.65 9.99 -8.52
C ILE A 267 -5.10 9.69 -8.13
N THR A 268 -5.32 8.85 -7.10
CA THR A 268 -6.67 8.49 -6.67
C THR A 268 -7.46 9.71 -6.22
N TYR A 269 -6.82 10.59 -5.45
CA TYR A 269 -7.50 11.69 -4.78
C TYR A 269 -8.20 12.67 -5.75
N PRO A 270 -7.53 13.25 -6.77
CA PRO A 270 -8.17 14.09 -7.78
C PRO A 270 -9.09 13.31 -8.70
N LEU A 271 -8.76 12.05 -9.03
CA LEU A 271 -9.60 11.23 -9.91
C LEU A 271 -10.98 11.00 -9.31
N VAL A 272 -11.04 10.67 -8.03
CA VAL A 272 -12.31 10.47 -7.31
C VAL A 272 -13.05 11.79 -7.15
N GLY A 273 -12.35 12.89 -6.82
CA GLY A 273 -12.97 14.22 -6.76
C GLY A 273 -13.58 14.64 -8.09
N PHE A 274 -12.89 14.37 -9.20
CA PHE A 274 -13.38 14.61 -10.55
C PHE A 274 -14.59 13.71 -10.87
N PHE A 275 -14.50 12.41 -10.59
CA PHE A 275 -15.59 11.46 -10.82
C PHE A 275 -16.87 11.86 -10.10
N LEU A 276 -16.77 12.15 -8.80
CA LEU A 276 -17.90 12.52 -7.95
C LEU A 276 -18.52 13.85 -8.41
N SER A 277 -17.69 14.85 -8.73
CA SER A 277 -18.17 16.18 -9.15
C SER A 277 -18.84 16.18 -10.52
N VAL A 278 -18.45 15.30 -11.44
CA VAL A 278 -19.08 15.25 -12.77
C VAL A 278 -20.37 14.43 -12.76
N LEU A 279 -20.37 13.27 -12.08
CA LEU A 279 -21.46 12.30 -12.20
C LEU A 279 -22.65 12.59 -11.28
N LEU A 280 -22.42 13.27 -10.16
CA LEU A 280 -23.45 13.47 -9.14
C LEU A 280 -23.74 14.98 -8.98
N PRO A 281 -24.85 15.48 -9.55
CA PRO A 281 -25.07 16.92 -9.65
C PRO A 281 -25.45 17.61 -8.34
N TYR A 282 -26.15 16.89 -7.46
CA TYR A 282 -26.74 17.44 -6.24
C TYR A 282 -25.88 17.31 -4.97
N PRO A 283 -25.25 16.17 -4.66
CA PRO A 283 -24.57 16.01 -3.38
C PRO A 283 -23.30 16.85 -3.27
N THR A 284 -23.04 17.30 -2.05
CA THR A 284 -21.79 17.98 -1.68
C THR A 284 -20.83 16.96 -1.11
N PHE A 285 -19.75 16.67 -1.83
CA PHE A 285 -18.69 15.83 -1.31
C PHE A 285 -17.71 16.67 -0.51
N SER A 286 -17.52 16.29 0.75
CA SER A 286 -16.54 16.90 1.62
C SER A 286 -16.03 15.93 2.68
N GLY A 287 -14.99 16.34 3.41
CA GLY A 287 -14.47 15.59 4.55
C GLY A 287 -13.39 14.57 4.19
N THR A 288 -12.81 13.99 5.23
CA THR A 288 -11.55 13.24 5.16
C THR A 288 -11.74 11.75 4.91
N LEU A 289 -12.98 11.27 4.74
CA LEU A 289 -13.35 9.85 4.60
C LEU A 289 -12.65 9.11 3.45
N ILE A 290 -12.23 9.84 2.41
CA ILE A 290 -11.59 9.23 1.24
C ILE A 290 -10.21 8.69 1.58
N LEU A 291 -9.46 9.34 2.47
CA LEU A 291 -8.14 8.84 2.86
C LEU A 291 -8.23 7.46 3.56
N PRO A 292 -9.11 7.23 4.55
CA PRO A 292 -9.36 5.91 5.11
C PRO A 292 -9.64 4.87 4.04
N ALA A 293 -10.56 5.18 3.12
CA ALA A 293 -10.93 4.27 2.03
C ALA A 293 -9.71 3.90 1.17
N MET A 294 -8.92 4.90 0.74
CA MET A 294 -7.71 4.66 -0.06
C MET A 294 -6.67 3.81 0.69
N VAL A 295 -6.42 4.11 1.96
CA VAL A 295 -5.40 3.42 2.77
C VAL A 295 -5.82 1.98 3.06
N ILE A 296 -7.06 1.77 3.50
CA ILE A 296 -7.62 0.45 3.80
C ILE A 296 -7.58 -0.44 2.55
N ALA A 297 -8.00 0.09 1.40
CA ALA A 297 -8.03 -0.67 0.15
C ALA A 297 -6.62 -1.02 -0.36
N SER A 298 -5.68 -0.07 -0.28
CA SER A 298 -4.28 -0.31 -0.65
C SER A 298 -3.65 -1.40 0.24
N LEU A 299 -3.94 -1.37 1.55
CA LEU A 299 -3.48 -2.38 2.48
C LEU A 299 -4.19 -3.75 2.29
N GLY A 300 -5.48 -3.73 1.98
CA GLY A 300 -6.27 -4.95 1.76
C GLY A 300 -5.79 -5.74 0.54
N VAL A 301 -5.48 -5.04 -0.54
CA VAL A 301 -4.94 -5.66 -1.77
C VAL A 301 -3.57 -6.28 -1.53
N THR A 302 -2.68 -5.58 -0.82
CA THR A 302 -1.32 -6.09 -0.56
C THR A 302 -1.29 -7.31 0.37
N THR A 303 -2.39 -7.59 1.05
CA THR A 303 -2.52 -8.65 2.07
C THR A 303 -3.44 -9.79 1.60
N TRP A 304 -3.83 -9.78 0.32
CA TRP A 304 -4.71 -10.77 -0.29
C TRP A 304 -4.04 -12.14 -0.54
N VAL A 305 -2.70 -12.22 -0.46
CA VAL A 305 -1.96 -13.47 -0.70
C VAL A 305 -2.35 -14.53 0.35
N LYS A 306 -2.65 -15.76 -0.11
CA LYS A 306 -3.09 -16.88 0.75
C LYS A 306 -2.02 -17.42 1.70
N LYS A 307 -0.74 -17.06 1.53
CA LYS A 307 0.31 -17.47 2.47
C LYS A 307 0.10 -16.75 3.81
N SER A 308 0.07 -17.54 4.89
CA SER A 308 -0.05 -17.10 6.28
C SER A 308 1.24 -16.45 6.79
N ASP A 309 1.80 -15.51 6.03
CA ASP A 309 2.92 -14.71 6.52
C ASP A 309 2.44 -13.87 7.71
N THR A 310 3.24 -13.81 8.77
CA THR A 310 2.94 -13.03 9.99
C THR A 310 2.63 -11.57 9.67
N ILE A 311 3.26 -11.00 8.64
CA ILE A 311 3.00 -9.64 8.14
C ILE A 311 1.57 -9.53 7.59
N THR A 312 1.10 -10.53 6.84
CA THR A 312 -0.25 -10.58 6.26
C THR A 312 -1.32 -10.70 7.35
N LEU A 313 -1.11 -11.56 8.35
CA LEU A 313 -2.00 -11.70 9.51
C LEU A 313 -2.05 -10.41 10.36
N PHE A 314 -0.89 -9.81 10.63
CA PHE A 314 -0.78 -8.55 11.36
C PHE A 314 -1.46 -7.39 10.63
N SER A 315 -1.31 -7.33 9.30
CA SER A 315 -1.99 -6.35 8.46
C SER A 315 -3.50 -6.51 8.52
N LYS A 316 -4.02 -7.73 8.37
CA LYS A 316 -5.46 -8.01 8.41
C LYS A 316 -6.08 -7.56 9.74
N ASN A 317 -5.44 -7.86 10.86
CA ASN A 317 -5.92 -7.43 12.18
C ASN A 317 -5.99 -5.88 12.30
N ARG A 318 -5.01 -5.17 11.73
CA ARG A 318 -4.97 -3.70 11.72
C ARG A 318 -5.97 -3.03 10.78
N ILE A 319 -6.46 -3.73 9.76
CA ILE A 319 -7.45 -3.21 8.80
C ILE A 319 -8.87 -3.29 9.38
N ILE A 320 -9.19 -4.33 10.15
CA ILE A 320 -10.56 -4.62 10.61
C ILE A 320 -11.14 -3.45 11.39
N PHE A 321 -10.42 -2.93 12.37
CA PHE A 321 -10.96 -1.87 13.24
C PHE A 321 -11.21 -0.54 12.50
N PRO A 322 -10.26 0.01 11.71
CA PRO A 322 -10.53 1.16 10.84
C PRO A 322 -11.68 0.95 9.86
N LEU A 323 -11.82 -0.25 9.30
CA LEU A 323 -12.90 -0.59 8.37
C LEU A 323 -14.26 -0.57 9.07
N ILE A 324 -14.37 -1.20 10.24
CA ILE A 324 -15.61 -1.17 11.06
C ILE A 324 -15.94 0.27 11.43
N LEU A 325 -14.97 1.06 11.87
CA LEU A 325 -15.17 2.45 12.26
C LEU A 325 -15.65 3.32 11.09
N MET A 326 -15.07 3.13 9.90
CA MET A 326 -15.48 3.82 8.67
C MET A 326 -16.92 3.45 8.28
N LEU A 327 -17.29 2.17 8.40
CA LEU A 327 -18.67 1.71 8.14
C LEU A 327 -19.66 2.26 9.18
N ILE A 328 -19.29 2.26 10.46
CA ILE A 328 -20.13 2.84 11.51
C ILE A 328 -20.35 4.32 11.26
N TYR A 329 -19.29 5.04 10.87
CA TYR A 329 -19.39 6.44 10.54
C TYR A 329 -20.35 6.67 9.36
N ALA A 330 -20.15 5.97 8.24
CA ALA A 330 -20.99 6.14 7.06
C ALA A 330 -22.46 5.80 7.36
N LEU A 331 -22.74 4.67 8.01
CA LEU A 331 -24.10 4.17 8.20
C LEU A 331 -24.87 4.82 9.35
N PHE A 332 -24.21 5.18 10.46
CA PHE A 332 -24.89 5.60 11.69
C PHE A 332 -24.57 7.02 12.14
N ILE A 333 -23.42 7.59 11.76
CA ILE A 333 -23.02 8.94 12.20
C ILE A 333 -23.34 9.97 11.11
N SER A 334 -22.89 9.71 9.87
CA SER A 334 -23.16 10.59 8.74
C SER A 334 -24.61 10.49 8.31
N GLY A 335 -25.13 9.25 8.23
CA GLY A 335 -26.43 8.94 7.62
C GLY A 335 -26.51 9.29 6.13
N ASP A 336 -25.42 9.72 5.49
CA ASP A 336 -25.40 10.16 4.11
C ASP A 336 -25.01 8.99 3.19
N VAL A 337 -25.93 8.61 2.30
CA VAL A 337 -25.71 7.55 1.30
C VAL A 337 -24.57 7.91 0.36
N TYR A 338 -24.28 9.21 0.16
CA TYR A 338 -23.20 9.67 -0.72
C TYR A 338 -21.80 9.41 -0.14
N ASP A 339 -21.66 9.27 1.18
CA ASP A 339 -20.38 8.88 1.80
C ASP A 339 -19.97 7.45 1.39
N ILE A 340 -20.94 6.56 1.16
CA ILE A 340 -20.68 5.20 0.67
C ILE A 340 -20.08 5.26 -0.75
N LEU A 341 -20.57 6.14 -1.62
CA LEU A 341 -20.02 6.31 -2.96
C LEU A 341 -18.57 6.81 -2.92
N LEU A 342 -18.27 7.75 -2.02
CA LEU A 342 -16.92 8.25 -1.81
C LEU A 342 -15.99 7.14 -1.31
N ILE A 343 -16.45 6.28 -0.40
CA ILE A 343 -15.71 5.11 0.08
C ILE A 343 -15.47 4.11 -1.05
N VAL A 344 -16.50 3.76 -1.84
CA VAL A 344 -16.39 2.77 -2.92
C VAL A 344 -15.46 3.26 -4.02
N MET A 345 -15.60 4.52 -4.45
CA MET A 345 -14.74 5.09 -5.48
C MET A 345 -13.30 5.27 -5.01
N GLY A 346 -13.09 5.74 -3.78
CA GLY A 346 -11.77 5.85 -3.15
C GLY A 346 -11.09 4.49 -3.02
N SER A 347 -11.81 3.51 -2.50
CA SER A 347 -11.29 2.14 -2.31
C SER A 347 -11.00 1.46 -3.65
N GLY A 348 -11.94 1.50 -4.58
CA GLY A 348 -11.82 0.83 -5.88
C GLY A 348 -10.66 1.38 -6.71
N THR A 349 -10.52 2.71 -6.77
CA THR A 349 -9.44 3.35 -7.52
C THR A 349 -8.07 3.10 -6.88
N ALA A 350 -7.96 3.26 -5.55
CA ALA A 350 -6.70 3.02 -4.84
C ALA A 350 -6.28 1.55 -4.88
N ALA A 351 -7.23 0.61 -4.74
CA ALA A 351 -6.98 -0.82 -4.89
C ALA A 351 -6.45 -1.14 -6.30
N ALA A 352 -7.11 -0.61 -7.34
CA ALA A 352 -6.71 -0.85 -8.72
C ALA A 352 -5.32 -0.29 -9.03
N LEU A 353 -5.00 0.94 -8.58
CA LEU A 353 -3.64 1.49 -8.71
C LEU A 353 -2.62 0.70 -7.91
N THR A 354 -2.95 0.28 -6.69
CA THR A 354 -2.07 -0.55 -5.87
C THR A 354 -1.74 -1.86 -6.55
N LEU A 355 -2.75 -2.54 -7.12
CA LEU A 355 -2.54 -3.74 -7.94
C LEU A 355 -1.60 -3.44 -9.10
N MET A 356 -1.82 -2.38 -9.87
CA MET A 356 -0.96 -2.02 -11.00
C MET A 356 0.50 -1.77 -10.58
N PHE A 357 0.75 -1.13 -9.43
CA PHE A 357 2.12 -0.88 -8.95
C PHE A 357 2.80 -2.09 -8.32
N THR A 358 2.04 -3.10 -7.89
CA THR A 358 2.56 -4.30 -7.22
C THR A 358 2.54 -5.55 -8.11
N TYR A 359 1.90 -5.47 -9.28
CA TYR A 359 1.77 -6.57 -10.22
C TYR A 359 3.12 -7.03 -10.80
N ASN A 360 3.28 -8.34 -10.98
CA ASN A 360 4.46 -8.92 -11.59
C ASN A 360 4.33 -9.00 -13.12
N TYR A 361 4.79 -7.95 -13.81
CA TYR A 361 4.75 -7.84 -15.26
C TYR A 361 5.57 -8.89 -16.04
N LYS A 362 6.33 -9.76 -15.37
CA LYS A 362 7.09 -10.83 -16.05
C LYS A 362 6.21 -11.97 -16.53
N SER A 363 5.03 -12.14 -15.93
CA SER A 363 4.05 -13.17 -16.31
C SER A 363 2.67 -12.53 -16.33
N VAL A 364 2.32 -11.91 -17.45
CA VAL A 364 1.03 -11.24 -17.62
C VAL A 364 -0.06 -12.30 -17.74
N ASP A 365 -0.97 -12.28 -16.77
CA ASP A 365 -2.21 -13.04 -16.70
C ASP A 365 -3.42 -12.10 -16.91
N GLY A 366 -4.59 -12.70 -17.16
CA GLY A 366 -5.83 -11.93 -17.34
C GLY A 366 -6.29 -11.17 -16.09
N TYR A 367 -5.71 -11.42 -14.91
CA TYR A 367 -6.09 -10.74 -13.68
C TYR A 367 -5.72 -9.24 -13.70
N ILE A 368 -4.80 -8.81 -14.58
CA ILE A 368 -4.53 -7.38 -14.80
C ILE A 368 -5.69 -6.65 -15.48
N ALA A 369 -6.60 -7.35 -16.16
CA ALA A 369 -7.71 -6.72 -16.88
C ALA A 369 -8.68 -5.99 -15.93
N LEU A 370 -8.90 -6.52 -14.72
CA LEU A 370 -9.80 -5.93 -13.73
C LEU A 370 -9.34 -4.54 -13.26
N PRO A 371 -8.10 -4.35 -12.72
CA PRO A 371 -7.65 -3.02 -12.32
C PRO A 371 -7.59 -2.05 -13.50
N VAL A 372 -7.23 -2.51 -14.71
CA VAL A 372 -7.25 -1.68 -15.92
C VAL A 372 -8.67 -1.21 -16.25
N LEU A 373 -9.66 -2.10 -16.20
CA LEU A 373 -11.07 -1.75 -16.46
C LEU A 373 -11.59 -0.76 -15.42
N MET A 374 -11.30 -0.97 -14.13
CA MET A 374 -11.71 -0.05 -13.06
C MET A 374 -11.13 1.36 -13.25
N LEU A 375 -9.84 1.46 -13.55
CA LEU A 375 -9.19 2.76 -13.80
C LEU A 375 -9.69 3.43 -15.09
N SER A 376 -9.89 2.63 -16.14
CA SER A 376 -10.46 3.12 -17.40
C SER A 376 -11.86 3.67 -17.19
N ALA A 377 -12.71 2.99 -16.44
CA ALA A 377 -14.05 3.47 -16.10
C ALA A 377 -14.00 4.77 -15.28
N ALA A 378 -13.12 4.83 -14.27
CA ALA A 378 -12.97 6.01 -13.41
C ALA A 378 -12.44 7.25 -14.16
N ILE A 379 -11.74 7.08 -15.29
CA ILE A 379 -11.25 8.17 -16.14
C ILE A 379 -12.24 8.50 -17.27
N ILE A 380 -12.61 7.49 -18.07
CA ILE A 380 -13.35 7.67 -19.32
C ILE A 380 -14.78 8.16 -19.03
N ILE A 381 -15.46 7.59 -18.02
CA ILE A 381 -16.85 7.95 -17.73
C ILE A 381 -16.96 9.43 -17.35
N PRO A 382 -16.20 9.97 -16.37
CA PRO A 382 -16.26 11.41 -16.07
C PRO A 382 -15.85 12.29 -17.25
N VAL A 383 -14.87 11.89 -18.05
CA VAL A 383 -14.48 12.67 -19.24
C VAL A 383 -15.63 12.74 -20.25
N ILE A 384 -16.34 11.65 -20.51
CA ILE A 384 -17.52 11.66 -21.38
C ILE A 384 -18.61 12.58 -20.80
N TYR A 385 -18.91 12.43 -19.51
CA TYR A 385 -19.98 13.20 -18.86
C TYR A 385 -19.65 14.69 -18.66
N LEU A 386 -18.37 15.08 -18.74
CA LEU A 386 -17.97 16.49 -18.80
C LEU A 386 -18.52 17.19 -20.06
N PHE A 387 -18.55 16.47 -21.20
CA PHE A 387 -19.02 17.00 -22.47
C PHE A 387 -20.52 16.85 -22.67
N ILE A 388 -21.22 16.10 -21.82
CA ILE A 388 -22.68 16.03 -21.85
C ILE A 388 -23.21 17.33 -21.25
N PRO A 389 -23.86 18.20 -22.04
CA PRO A 389 -24.36 19.47 -21.56
C PRO A 389 -25.39 19.22 -20.46
N ALA A 390 -25.09 19.71 -19.26
CA ALA A 390 -26.02 19.70 -18.13
C ALA A 390 -27.03 20.83 -18.34
N TYR A 391 -27.95 20.67 -19.28
CA TYR A 391 -29.06 21.60 -19.39
C TYR A 391 -29.88 21.54 -18.11
N GLY A 392 -29.81 22.61 -17.30
CA GLY A 392 -30.66 22.82 -16.14
C GLY A 392 -30.34 21.91 -14.95
N ILE A 393 -29.14 22.04 -14.35
CA ILE A 393 -28.99 21.60 -12.96
C ILE A 393 -30.01 22.38 -12.13
N SER A 394 -30.80 21.70 -11.30
CA SER A 394 -31.75 22.40 -10.42
C SER A 394 -31.00 23.34 -9.45
N PRO A 395 -31.55 24.51 -9.13
CA PRO A 395 -30.96 25.41 -8.14
C PRO A 395 -30.62 24.68 -6.84
N ASP A 396 -29.34 24.69 -6.48
CA ASP A 396 -28.83 24.10 -5.25
C ASP A 396 -28.67 25.19 -4.19
N LEU A 397 -29.44 25.07 -3.12
CA LEU A 397 -29.46 26.05 -2.03
C LEU A 397 -28.12 26.12 -1.30
N ASP A 398 -27.41 25.01 -1.14
CA ASP A 398 -26.11 25.02 -0.44
C ASP A 398 -25.05 25.74 -1.28
N THR A 399 -25.12 25.56 -2.60
CA THR A 399 -24.31 26.32 -3.56
C THR A 399 -24.63 27.81 -3.49
N LEU A 400 -25.90 28.20 -3.56
CA LEU A 400 -26.31 29.60 -3.51
C LEU A 400 -25.90 30.27 -2.19
N ARG A 401 -26.04 29.57 -1.06
CA ARG A 401 -25.61 30.06 0.26
C ARG A 401 -24.10 30.23 0.35
N ALA A 402 -23.33 29.28 -0.21
CA ALA A 402 -21.87 29.39 -0.27
C ALA A 402 -21.42 30.59 -1.13
N LEU A 403 -22.04 30.79 -2.30
CA LEU A 403 -21.79 31.94 -3.16
C LEU A 403 -22.15 33.26 -2.46
N LEU A 404 -23.28 33.31 -1.76
CA LEU A 404 -23.68 34.48 -0.98
C LEU A 404 -22.67 34.79 0.14
N ALA A 405 -22.18 33.76 0.83
CA ALA A 405 -21.13 33.93 1.84
C ALA A 405 -19.80 34.42 1.22
N TYR A 406 -19.45 34.02 -0.01
CA TYR A 406 -18.31 34.60 -0.71
C TYR A 406 -18.45 36.09 -0.96
N ALA A 407 -19.65 36.56 -1.35
CA ALA A 407 -19.92 37.98 -1.55
C ALA A 407 -19.80 38.76 -0.22
N ASN A 408 -20.46 38.26 0.83
CA ASN A 408 -20.49 38.93 2.14
C ASN A 408 -19.12 38.94 2.84
N ASN A 409 -18.28 37.92 2.61
CA ASN A 409 -16.90 37.87 3.11
C ASN A 409 -15.88 38.48 2.14
N LYS A 410 -16.32 39.12 1.06
CA LYS A 410 -15.46 39.79 0.06
C LYS A 410 -14.40 38.87 -0.57
N VAL A 411 -14.71 37.58 -0.69
CA VAL A 411 -13.83 36.60 -1.34
C VAL A 411 -13.90 36.74 -2.86
N PHE A 412 -15.10 37.00 -3.39
CA PHE A 412 -15.35 37.23 -4.81
C PHE A 412 -16.30 38.40 -5.01
N SER A 413 -16.26 39.01 -6.21
CA SER A 413 -17.20 40.08 -6.55
C SER A 413 -18.59 39.52 -6.89
N PRO A 414 -19.68 40.26 -6.58
CA PRO A 414 -21.04 39.85 -6.93
C PRO A 414 -21.24 39.59 -8.43
N GLU A 415 -20.56 40.34 -9.29
CA GLU A 415 -20.66 40.19 -10.75
C GLU A 415 -20.12 38.82 -11.20
N TYR A 416 -18.97 38.40 -10.66
CA TYR A 416 -18.41 37.09 -10.94
C TYR A 416 -19.32 35.97 -10.43
N LEU A 417 -19.91 36.14 -9.24
CA LEU A 417 -20.81 35.16 -8.66
C LEU A 417 -22.12 35.06 -9.45
N ASN A 418 -22.65 36.18 -9.94
CA ASN A 418 -23.83 36.20 -10.82
C ASN A 418 -23.59 35.50 -12.15
N LYS A 419 -22.37 35.60 -12.71
CA LYS A 419 -21.99 34.81 -13.89
C LYS A 419 -22.08 33.31 -13.62
N ILE A 420 -21.66 32.85 -12.44
CA ILE A 420 -21.77 31.44 -12.06
C ILE A 420 -23.24 31.02 -11.91
N ILE A 421 -24.05 31.83 -11.25
CA ILE A 421 -25.46 31.51 -10.96
C ILE A 421 -26.28 31.50 -12.25
N HIS A 422 -26.25 32.60 -13.00
CA HIS A 422 -27.12 32.81 -14.15
C HIS A 422 -26.50 32.27 -15.45
N ASP A 423 -25.31 32.73 -15.82
CA ASP A 423 -24.76 32.45 -17.17
C ASP A 423 -24.24 31.01 -17.31
N TYR A 424 -23.70 30.44 -16.22
CA TYR A 424 -23.16 29.08 -16.25
C TYR A 424 -24.17 28.03 -15.80
N ASN A 425 -24.78 28.20 -14.62
CA ASN A 425 -25.74 27.23 -14.10
C ASN A 425 -27.16 27.39 -14.68
N GLY A 426 -27.47 28.54 -15.32
CA GLY A 426 -28.81 28.79 -15.86
C GLY A 426 -29.87 29.01 -14.78
N TRP A 427 -29.47 29.38 -13.56
CA TRP A 427 -30.40 29.57 -12.46
C TRP A 427 -31.00 30.97 -12.50
N ASN A 428 -32.32 31.05 -12.34
CA ASN A 428 -33.07 32.31 -12.28
C ASN A 428 -32.91 32.99 -10.91
N TYR A 429 -31.68 33.20 -10.47
CA TYR A 429 -31.31 33.89 -9.24
C TYR A 429 -30.16 34.86 -9.49
N PHE A 430 -30.03 35.88 -8.66
CA PHE A 430 -28.90 36.81 -8.69
C PHE A 430 -28.63 37.38 -7.29
N ILE A 431 -27.37 37.72 -7.05
CA ILE A 431 -26.86 38.40 -5.88
C ILE A 431 -26.89 39.90 -6.14
N LYS A 432 -27.53 40.66 -5.25
CA LYS A 432 -27.49 42.13 -5.22
C LYS A 432 -27.30 42.65 -3.80
N SER A 433 -26.90 43.91 -3.68
CA SER A 433 -26.79 44.58 -2.38
C SER A 433 -28.14 44.61 -1.67
N ALA A 434 -28.11 44.31 -0.38
CA ALA A 434 -29.25 44.24 0.52
C ALA A 434 -28.85 44.85 1.88
N GLY A 435 -29.02 46.17 2.03
CA GLY A 435 -28.61 46.88 3.25
C GLY A 435 -27.09 46.85 3.45
N GLU A 436 -26.64 46.34 4.61
CA GLU A 436 -25.22 46.25 4.98
C GLU A 436 -24.46 45.09 4.29
N GLY A 437 -25.14 44.27 3.48
CA GLY A 437 -24.52 43.13 2.80
C GLY A 437 -25.14 42.84 1.43
N TYR A 438 -25.12 41.57 1.05
CA TYR A 438 -25.71 41.03 -0.17
C TYR A 438 -26.81 40.03 0.16
N GLY A 439 -27.78 39.89 -0.76
CA GLY A 439 -28.83 38.88 -0.73
C GLY A 439 -28.99 38.19 -2.07
N VAL A 440 -29.55 36.97 -2.07
CA VAL A 440 -29.92 36.22 -3.28
C VAL A 440 -31.40 36.46 -3.57
N TYR A 441 -31.72 36.82 -4.81
CA TYR A 441 -33.08 37.14 -5.25
C TYR A 441 -33.42 36.38 -6.53
N PRO A 442 -34.68 35.92 -6.70
CA PRO A 442 -35.10 35.33 -7.96
C PRO A 442 -35.12 36.40 -9.07
N PHE A 443 -34.79 35.99 -10.29
CA PHE A 443 -35.03 36.77 -11.51
C PHE A 443 -36.54 36.70 -11.79
N ILE A 444 -37.25 37.81 -11.57
CA ILE A 444 -38.70 37.93 -11.83
C ILE A 444 -38.93 38.37 -13.26
#